data_AF-A0A2G6QWH1-F1
#
_entry.id   AF-A0A2G6QWH1-F1
#
_cell.length_a   1.000
_cell.length_b   1.000
_cell.length_c   1.000
_cell.angle_alpha   90.00
_cell.angle_beta   90.00
_cell.angle_gamma   90.00
#
_symmetry.space_group_name_H-M   'P 1'
#
loop_
_entity.id
_entity.type
_entity.pdbx_description
1 polymer ?
#
loop_
_entity_poly.entity_id
_entity_poly.type
_entity_poly.pdbx_seq_one_letter_code
_entity_poly.pdbx_strand_id
1 'polypeptide(L)' 'MVRIFSDLKLDGPAAPRARPGISRWGGADIPSTRKKRWQRVLAPILFVLMAIVITALGYFFYKALGG' A
#
# COMPACT_ATOMS: atom_id res chain seq x y z
N MET A 1 31.84 0.40 0.92
CA MET A 1 30.92 0.99 1.93
C MET A 1 30.07 -0.15 2.49
N VAL A 2 30.40 -0.66 3.69
CA VAL A 2 29.78 -1.88 4.25
C VAL A 2 28.64 -1.47 5.17
N ARG A 3 27.40 -1.83 4.82
CA ARG A 3 26.26 -1.69 5.74
C ARG A 3 26.25 -2.92 6.64
N ILE A 4 26.72 -2.76 7.87
CA ILE A 4 26.64 -3.78 8.92
C ILE A 4 25.21 -3.71 9.47
N PHE A 5 24.32 -4.56 8.97
CA PHE A 5 23.09 -4.84 9.68
C PHE A 5 23.40 -5.88 10.74
N SER A 6 23.49 -5.45 11.99
CA SER A 6 23.36 -6.37 13.11
C SER A 6 21.93 -6.90 13.06
N ASP A 7 21.79 -8.22 12.94
CA ASP A 7 20.54 -8.91 13.21
C ASP A 7 20.18 -8.65 14.68
N LEU A 8 19.45 -7.55 14.91
CA LEU A 8 19.14 -7.05 16.24
C LEU A 8 18.06 -7.95 16.82
N LYS A 9 18.51 -9.02 17.48
CA LYS A 9 17.70 -9.90 18.32
C LYS A 9 17.18 -9.10 19.54
N LEU A 10 15.98 -8.54 19.38
CA LEU A 10 15.28 -7.68 20.34
C LEU A 10 14.66 -8.46 21.52
N ASP A 11 14.69 -9.78 21.41
CA ASP A 11 14.21 -10.81 22.32
C ASP A 11 15.28 -11.25 23.34
N GLY A 12 16.52 -10.75 23.24
CA GLY A 12 17.65 -11.05 24.13
C GLY A 12 17.80 -10.11 25.35
N PRO A 13 18.95 -10.14 26.06
CA PRO A 13 19.22 -9.35 27.27
C PRO A 13 19.41 -7.84 27.00
N ALA A 14 18.86 -7.32 25.90
CA ALA A 14 18.80 -5.89 25.63
C ALA A 14 18.06 -5.17 26.76
N ALA A 15 18.58 -3.99 27.14
CA ALA A 15 17.99 -3.16 28.18
C ALA A 15 16.48 -2.96 27.94
N PRO A 16 15.62 -2.97 28.98
CA PRO A 16 14.16 -2.87 28.83
C PRO A 16 13.68 -1.66 28.00
N ARG A 17 14.49 -0.59 27.94
CA ARG A 17 14.24 0.62 27.13
C ARG A 17 14.53 0.44 25.63
N ALA A 18 15.42 -0.49 25.27
CA ALA A 18 15.79 -0.83 23.89
C ALA A 18 14.98 -2.01 23.34
N ARG A 19 14.17 -2.67 24.18
CA ARG A 19 13.18 -3.67 23.74
C ARG A 19 11.99 -2.94 23.13
N PRO A 20 11.69 -3.05 21.83
CA PRO A 20 10.40 -2.65 21.31
C PRO A 20 9.38 -3.53 22.02
N GLY A 21 8.46 -2.89 22.73
CA GLY A 21 7.48 -3.57 23.56
C GLY A 21 6.81 -4.69 22.77
N ILE A 22 7.21 -5.93 23.09
CA ILE A 22 6.62 -7.13 22.53
C ILE A 22 5.14 -7.08 22.94
N SER A 23 4.28 -6.75 21.96
CA SER A 23 2.80 -6.80 22.00
C SER A 23 1.95 -5.68 22.64
N ARG A 24 2.27 -4.38 22.46
CA ARG A 24 1.22 -3.30 22.50
C ARG A 24 1.31 -2.24 21.39
N TRP A 25 2.45 -2.09 20.73
CA TRP A 25 2.68 -1.06 19.70
C TRP A 25 2.56 -1.56 18.25
N GLY A 26 2.42 -2.87 18.04
CA GLY A 26 2.09 -3.40 16.72
C GLY A 26 0.64 -3.09 16.42
N GLY A 27 0.39 -2.05 15.62
CA GLY A 27 -0.97 -1.66 15.26
C GLY A 27 -1.73 -2.86 14.68
N ALA A 28 -2.82 -3.24 15.34
CA ALA A 28 -3.72 -4.31 14.89
C ALA A 28 -4.23 -4.06 13.45
N ASP A 29 -4.29 -2.78 13.06
CA ASP A 29 -4.71 -2.32 11.74
C ASP A 29 -3.58 -2.10 10.73
N ILE A 30 -2.33 -2.50 11.04
CA ILE A 30 -1.25 -2.40 10.06
C ILE A 30 -1.55 -3.37 8.93
N PRO A 31 -1.81 -2.89 7.69
CA PRO A 31 -2.09 -3.78 6.58
C PRO A 31 -0.89 -4.67 6.35
N SER A 32 -1.13 -5.97 6.17
CA SER A 32 -0.06 -6.90 5.81
C SER A 32 0.68 -6.40 4.57
N THR A 33 1.98 -6.69 4.48
CA THR A 33 2.84 -6.29 3.36
C THR A 33 2.25 -6.69 1.99
N ARG A 34 1.56 -7.84 1.94
CA ARG A 34 0.81 -8.30 0.77
C ARG A 34 -0.38 -7.39 0.42
N LYS A 35 -1.22 -7.02 1.39
CA LYS A 35 -2.37 -6.10 1.18
C LYS A 35 -1.88 -4.74 0.65
N LYS A 36 -0.78 -4.23 1.20
CA LYS A 36 -0.18 -2.95 0.79
C LYS A 36 0.35 -2.97 -0.64
N ARG A 37 0.88 -4.12 -1.12
CA ARG A 37 1.31 -4.30 -2.52
C ARG A 37 0.12 -4.31 -3.48
N TRP A 38 -0.95 -5.03 -3.14
CA TRP A 38 -2.15 -5.08 -3.99
C TRP A 38 -2.83 -3.73 -4.11
N GLN A 39 -2.96 -2.97 -3.02
CA GLN A 39 -3.54 -1.63 -3.06
C GLN A 39 -2.78 -0.69 -4.00
N ARG A 40 -1.44 -0.75 -4.01
CA ARG A 40 -0.59 0.07 -4.89
C ARG A 40 -0.77 -0.22 -6.38
N VAL A 41 -1.19 -1.44 -6.72
CA VAL A 41 -1.37 -1.88 -8.11
C VAL A 41 -2.83 -1.72 -8.53
N LEU A 42 -3.78 -2.15 -7.70
CA LEU A 42 -5.20 -2.12 -8.02
C LEU A 42 -5.77 -0.70 -8.06
N ALA A 43 -5.36 0.18 -7.16
CA ALA A 43 -5.88 1.55 -7.13
C ALA A 43 -5.64 2.34 -8.43
N PRO A 44 -4.40 2.42 -8.97
CA PRO A 44 -4.19 3.14 -10.24
C PRO A 44 -4.84 2.42 -11.42
N ILE A 45 -4.86 1.09 -11.45
CA ILE A 45 -5.53 0.33 -12.53
C ILE A 45 -7.02 0.64 -12.57
N LEU A 46 -7.71 0.56 -11.43
CA LEU A 46 -9.14 0.86 -11.34
C LEU A 46 -9.44 2.31 -11.71
N PHE A 47 -8.60 3.24 -11.28
CA PHE A 47 -8.74 4.65 -11.65
C PHE A 47 -8.68 4.86 -13.16
N VAL A 48 -7.66 4.29 -13.82
CA VAL A 48 -7.49 4.40 -15.28
C VAL A 48 -8.66 3.74 -16.02
N LEU A 49 -9.08 2.56 -15.59
CA LEU A 49 -10.25 1.88 -16.17
C LEU A 49 -11.52 2.75 -16.06
N MET A 50 -11.77 3.35 -14.89
CA MET A 50 -12.92 4.22 -14.68
C MET A 50 -12.86 5.47 -15.58
N ALA A 51 -11.68 6.08 -15.71
CA ALA A 51 -11.49 7.23 -16.59
C ALA A 51 -11.77 6.88 -18.06
N ILE A 52 -11.30 5.72 -18.52
CA ILE A 52 -11.58 5.22 -19.87
C ILE A 52 -13.10 5.04 -20.07
N VAL A 53 -13.80 4.42 -19.11
CA VAL A 53 -15.25 4.19 -19.19
C VAL A 53 -16.00 5.51 -19.30
N ILE A 54 -15.71 6.48 -18.43
CA ILE A 54 -16.38 7.78 -18.43
C ILE A 54 -16.12 8.52 -19.74
N THR A 55 -14.87 8.49 -20.22
CA THR A 55 -14.48 9.16 -21.47
C THR A 55 -15.16 8.52 -22.68
N ALA A 56 -15.16 7.19 -22.76
CA ALA A 56 -15.82 6.44 -23.83
C ALA A 56 -17.33 6.67 -23.84
N LEU A 57 -17.95 6.72 -22.66
CA LEU A 57 -19.38 7.02 -22.53
C LEU A 57 -19.70 8.44 -23.00
N GLY A 58 -18.90 9.43 -22.57
CA GLY A 58 -19.04 10.81 -23.04
C GLY A 58 -18.86 10.93 -24.56
N TYR A 59 -17.87 10.25 -25.12
CA TYR A 59 -17.65 10.21 -26.57
C TYR A 59 -18.81 9.55 -27.33
N PHE A 60 -19.36 8.45 -26.79
CA PHE A 60 -20.53 7.80 -27.36
C PHE A 60 -21.72 8.76 -27.44
N PHE A 61 -22.02 9.46 -26.34
CA PHE A 61 -23.09 10.46 -26.32
C PHE A 61 -22.80 11.63 -27.26
N TYR A 62 -21.58 12.14 -27.31
CA TYR A 62 -21.17 13.18 -28.24
C TYR A 62 -21.44 12.78 -29.71
N LYS A 63 -21.08 11.55 -30.09
CA LYS A 63 -21.34 11.01 -31.42
C LYS A 63 -22.81 10.74 -31.68
N ALA A 64 -23.56 10.30 -30.66
CA ALA A 64 -24.98 10.00 -30.79
C ALA A 64 -25.87 11.25 -30.86
N LEU A 65 -25.47 12.34 -30.18
CA LEU A 65 -26.28 13.55 -30.00
C LEU A 65 -25.95 14.66 -30.99
N GLY A 66 -24.81 14.63 -31.68
CA GLY A 66 -24.49 15.74 -32.58
C GLY A 66 -23.30 15.57 -33.50
N GLY A 67 -22.20 14.95 -33.07
CA GLY A 67 -20.93 15.14 -33.78
C GLY A 67 -20.52 16.62 -33.79
#